data_AF-A0A922A0P8-F1
#
_entry.id   AF-A0A922A0P8-F1
#
_cell.length_a   1.000
_cell.length_b   1.000
_cell.length_c   1.000
_cell.angle_alpha   90.00
_cell.angle_beta   90.00
_cell.angle_gamma   90.00
#
_symmetry.space_group_name_H-M   'P 1'
#
loop_
_entity.id
_entity.type
_entity.pdbx_description
1 polymer ?
#
loop_
_entity_poly.entity_id
_entity_poly.type
_entity_poly.pdbx_seq_one_letter_code
_entity_poly.pdbx_strand_id
1 'polypeptide(L)'
;MDPAEVLMEEAKARQKPILEAAARGDSEIQRFFSGTTAFVTGGTGFLGKLLIEKLIRSCDVKKIYVISRLKKGISSKERISALLKDCVSI
;
A
#
# COMPACT_ATOMS: atom_id res chain seq x y z
N MET A 1 -1.24 29.12 35.41
CA MET A 1 -1.35 27.83 34.72
C MET A 1 -0.20 26.99 35.21
N ASP A 2 -0.46 25.79 35.71
CA ASP A 2 0.58 24.90 36.25
C ASP A 2 1.51 24.45 35.10
N PRO A 3 2.84 24.58 35.22
CA PRO A 3 3.79 24.06 34.23
C PRO A 3 3.57 22.59 33.85
N ALA A 4 3.09 21.76 34.79
CA ALA A 4 2.76 20.37 34.51
C ALA A 4 1.56 20.22 33.56
N GLU A 5 0.53 21.06 33.72
CA GLU A 5 -0.66 21.07 32.84
C GLU A 5 -0.30 21.49 31.42
N VAL A 6 0.56 22.51 31.27
CA VAL A 6 1.02 22.99 29.96
C VAL A 6 1.80 21.89 29.23
N LEU A 7 2.72 21.20 29.93
CA LEU A 7 3.49 20.11 29.37
C LEU A 7 2.59 18.93 28.92
N MET A 8 1.55 18.62 29.69
CA MET A 8 0.59 17.56 29.32
C MET A 8 -0.25 17.93 28.10
N GLU A 9 -0.69 19.18 27.98
CA GLU A 9 -1.44 19.66 26.81
C GLU A 9 -0.57 19.70 25.55
N GLU A 10 0.70 20.14 25.66
CA GLU A 10 1.65 20.09 24.53
C GLU A 10 1.95 18.66 24.09
N ALA A 11 2.09 17.72 25.04
CA ALA A 11 2.30 16.31 24.76
C ALA A 11 1.08 15.69 24.04
N LYS A 12 -0.15 16.00 24.50
CA LYS A 12 -1.40 15.57 23.84
C LYS A 12 -1.52 16.16 22.43
N ALA A 13 -1.22 17.44 22.25
CA ALA A 13 -1.30 18.11 20.96
C ALA A 13 -0.35 17.47 19.94
N ARG A 14 0.86 17.05 20.35
CA ARG A 14 1.80 16.29 19.51
C ARG A 14 1.28 14.92 19.10
N GLN A 15 0.55 14.22 19.97
CA GLN A 15 0.07 12.86 19.70
C GLN A 15 -1.29 12.82 19.00
N LYS A 16 -2.06 13.90 19.04
CA LYS A 16 -3.39 14.04 18.43
C LYS A 16 -3.48 13.50 16.98
N PRO A 17 -2.61 13.86 16.01
CA PRO A 17 -2.76 13.38 14.64
C PRO A 17 -2.59 11.86 14.50
N ILE A 18 -1.73 11.25 15.31
CA ILE A 18 -1.53 9.78 15.31
C ILE A 18 -2.73 9.07 15.92
N LEU A 19 -3.25 9.59 17.03
CA LEU A 19 -4.43 9.03 17.70
C LEU A 19 -5.67 9.12 16.82
N GLU A 20 -5.88 10.26 16.16
CA GLU A 20 -6.98 10.43 15.20
C GLU A 20 -6.80 9.53 13.98
N ALA A 21 -5.58 9.32 13.48
CA ALA A 21 -5.31 8.37 12.40
C ALA A 21 -5.60 6.92 12.82
N ALA A 22 -5.19 6.52 14.02
CA ALA A 22 -5.48 5.19 14.55
C ALA A 22 -6.98 4.97 14.77
N ALA A 23 -7.70 6.00 15.24
CA ALA A 23 -9.14 5.92 15.48
C ALA A 23 -9.98 5.83 14.20
N ARG A 24 -9.52 6.40 13.08
CA ARG A 24 -10.23 6.33 11.79
C ARG A 24 -10.25 4.92 11.19
N GLY A 25 -9.32 4.06 11.58
CA GLY A 25 -9.23 2.68 11.08
C GLY A 25 -8.63 2.55 9.66
N ASP A 26 -8.41 3.67 8.96
CA ASP A 26 -7.73 3.73 7.67
C ASP A 26 -6.61 4.79 7.64
N SER A 27 -5.55 4.46 6.89
CA SER A 27 -4.42 5.36 6.63
C SER A 27 -4.70 6.31 5.46
N GLU A 28 -3.93 7.39 5.36
CA GLU A 28 -3.96 8.30 4.19
C GLU A 28 -3.71 7.56 2.87
N ILE A 29 -2.83 6.56 2.88
CA ILE A 29 -2.54 5.71 1.71
C ILE A 29 -3.78 4.90 1.30
N GLN A 30 -4.47 4.28 2.27
CA GLN A 30 -5.67 3.49 1.98
C GLN A 30 -6.78 4.35 1.38
N ARG A 31 -6.96 5.57 1.91
CA ARG A 31 -7.92 6.54 1.37
C ARG A 31 -7.55 7.01 -0.03
N PHE A 32 -6.27 7.30 -0.27
CA PHE A 32 -5.77 7.70 -1.58
C PHE A 32 -6.05 6.64 -2.64
N PHE A 33 -5.86 5.35 -2.32
CA PHE A 33 -6.06 4.25 -3.25
C PHE A 33 -7.49 3.69 -3.29
N SER A 34 -8.40 4.14 -2.43
CA SER A 34 -9.80 3.67 -2.41
C SER A 34 -10.51 3.97 -3.73
N GLY A 35 -11.14 2.95 -4.32
CA GLY A 35 -11.83 3.00 -5.61
C GLY A 35 -10.93 3.22 -6.83
N THR A 36 -9.61 3.33 -6.64
CA THR A 36 -8.69 3.72 -7.72
C THR A 36 -8.42 2.60 -8.72
N THR A 37 -8.04 2.98 -9.93
CA THR A 37 -7.46 2.08 -10.93
C THR A 37 -5.99 2.39 -11.09
N ALA A 38 -5.12 1.46 -10.71
CA ALA A 38 -3.67 1.64 -10.72
C ALA A 38 -3.03 1.01 -11.95
N PHE A 39 -2.03 1.68 -12.54
CA PHE A 39 -1.16 1.11 -13.58
C PHE A 39 0.24 0.91 -13.01
N VAL A 40 0.68 -0.35 -12.90
CA VAL A 40 1.93 -0.75 -12.29
C VAL A 40 2.92 -1.21 -13.36
N THR A 41 4.06 -0.53 -13.42
CA THR A 41 5.22 -0.97 -14.19
C THR A 41 6.17 -1.76 -13.30
N GLY A 42 6.96 -2.66 -13.89
CA GLY A 42 7.86 -3.52 -13.11
C GLY A 42 7.15 -4.50 -12.17
N GLY A 43 5.84 -4.73 -12.35
CA GLY A 43 5.01 -5.55 -11.44
C GLY A 43 5.45 -7.02 -11.30
N THR A 44 6.22 -7.55 -12.25
CA THR A 44 6.78 -8.91 -12.16
C THR A 44 8.09 -8.98 -11.35
N GLY A 45 8.66 -7.85 -10.95
CA GLY A 45 9.85 -7.79 -10.10
C GLY A 45 9.49 -7.97 -8.61
N PHE A 46 10.49 -8.16 -7.77
CA PHE A 46 10.28 -8.41 -6.33
C PHE A 46 9.51 -7.29 -5.61
N LEU A 47 9.91 -6.02 -5.81
CA LEU A 47 9.19 -4.90 -5.19
C LEU A 47 7.82 -4.66 -5.84
N GLY A 48 7.71 -4.85 -7.16
CA GLY A 48 6.46 -4.68 -7.89
C GLY A 48 5.38 -5.66 -7.42
N LYS A 49 5.75 -6.93 -7.19
CA LYS A 49 4.80 -7.92 -6.66
C LYS A 49 4.38 -7.61 -5.22
N LEU A 50 5.31 -7.15 -4.37
CA LEU A 50 5.00 -6.69 -3.01
C LEU A 50 4.03 -5.51 -3.00
N LEU A 51 4.25 -4.54 -3.89
CA LEU A 51 3.35 -3.39 -4.03
C LEU A 51 1.95 -3.83 -4.45
N ILE A 52 1.84 -4.70 -5.48
CA ILE A 52 0.56 -5.23 -5.95
C ILE A 52 -0.16 -5.97 -4.82
N GLU A 53 0.55 -6.84 -4.10
CA GLU A 53 0.06 -7.57 -2.94
C GLU A 53 -0.49 -6.59 -1.88
N LYS A 54 0.30 -5.58 -1.50
CA LYS A 54 -0.07 -4.62 -0.47
C LYS A 54 -1.29 -3.78 -0.86
N LEU A 55 -1.38 -3.39 -2.12
CA LEU A 55 -2.54 -2.67 -2.66
C LEU A 55 -3.79 -3.55 -2.59
N ILE A 56 -3.71 -4.83 -2.93
CA ILE A 56 -4.85 -5.75 -2.89
C ILE A 56 -5.27 -6.09 -1.45
N ARG A 57 -4.31 -6.35 -0.54
CA ARG A 57 -4.62 -6.79 0.83
C ARG A 57 -5.03 -5.64 1.75
N SER A 58 -4.42 -4.47 1.59
CA SER A 58 -4.61 -3.35 2.53
C SER A 58 -5.41 -2.19 1.95
N CYS A 59 -5.53 -2.05 0.63
CA CYS A 59 -6.24 -0.93 0.02
C CYS A 59 -7.47 -1.41 -0.75
N ASP A 60 -8.51 -0.58 -0.84
CA ASP A 60 -9.71 -0.87 -1.62
C ASP A 60 -9.52 -0.41 -3.08
N VAL A 61 -8.65 -1.09 -3.84
CA VAL A 61 -8.40 -0.75 -5.26
C VAL A 61 -9.43 -1.40 -6.18
N LYS A 62 -9.96 -0.65 -7.14
CA LYS A 62 -10.93 -1.16 -8.12
C LYS A 62 -10.30 -2.09 -9.15
N LYS A 63 -9.10 -1.74 -9.64
CA LYS A 63 -8.40 -2.52 -10.68
C LYS A 63 -6.92 -2.19 -10.70
N ILE A 64 -6.10 -3.20 -10.99
CA ILE A 64 -4.66 -3.03 -11.25
C ILE A 64 -4.35 -3.53 -12.66
N TYR A 65 -3.69 -2.68 -13.46
CA TYR A 65 -3.12 -3.03 -14.74
C TYR A 65 -1.61 -3.21 -14.59
N VAL A 66 -1.06 -4.31 -15.12
CA VAL A 66 0.37 -4.60 -15.06
C VAL A 66 0.91 -4.80 -16.47
N ILE A 67 1.99 -4.09 -16.80
CA ILE A 67 2.71 -4.30 -18.06
C ILE A 67 3.88 -5.28 -17.86
N SER A 68 4.00 -6.24 -18.77
CA SER A 68 5.09 -7.22 -18.79
C SER A 68 5.74 -7.27 -20.16
N ARG A 69 7.07 -7.08 -20.19
CA ARG A 69 7.87 -7.26 -21.39
C ARG A 69 8.16 -8.74 -21.63
N LEU A 70 8.35 -9.10 -22.90
CA LEU A 70 8.89 -10.41 -23.27
C LEU A 70 10.27 -10.63 -22.62
N LYS A 71 10.57 -11.87 -22.26
CA LYS A 71 11.92 -12.32 -21.86
C LYS A 71 12.31 -13.47 -22.79
N LYS A 72 13.60 -13.66 -23.08
CA LYS A 72 14.06 -14.75 -23.98
C LYS A 72 13.49 -16.09 -23.52
N GLY A 73 12.68 -16.73 -24.38
CA GLY A 73 12.03 -18.01 -24.10
C GLY A 73 10.84 -17.98 -23.14
N ILE A 74 10.37 -16.80 -22.70
CA ILE A 74 9.19 -16.66 -21.83
C ILE A 74 8.28 -15.53 -22.34
N SER A 75 7.05 -15.88 -22.70
CA SER A 75 6.03 -14.94 -23.14
C SER A 75 5.58 -14.01 -21.99
N SER A 76 5.02 -12.85 -22.35
CA SER A 76 4.44 -11.93 -21.35
C SER A 76 3.31 -12.59 -20.56
N LYS A 77 2.52 -13.46 -21.19
CA LYS A 77 1.42 -14.19 -20.55
C LYS A 77 1.94 -15.18 -19.50
N GLU A 78 3.00 -15.92 -19.81
CA GLU A 78 3.63 -16.83 -18.84
C GLU A 78 4.21 -16.05 -17.65
N ARG A 79 4.86 -14.90 -17.88
CA ARG A 79 5.35 -14.05 -16.80
C ARG A 79 4.24 -13.54 -15.87
N ILE A 80 3.10 -13.13 -16.44
CA ILE A 80 1.94 -12.70 -15.65
C ILE A 80 1.32 -13.89 -14.93
N SER A 81 1.20 -15.06 -15.57
CA SER A 81 0.69 -16.25 -14.92
C SER A 81 1.58 -16.70 -13.76
N ALA A 82 2.90 -16.57 -13.87
CA ALA A 82 3.83 -16.86 -12.79
C ALA A 82 3.65 -15.88 -11.62
N LEU A 83 3.50 -14.58 -11.90
CA LEU A 83 3.22 -13.56 -10.88
C LEU A 83 1.98 -13.90 -10.04
N LEU A 84 0.91 -14.39 -10.67
CA LEU A 84 -0.34 -14.74 -9.97
C LEU A 84 -0.26 -16.03 -9.14
N LYS A 85 0.74 -16.89 -9.39
CA LYS A 85 0.97 -18.14 -8.66
C LYS A 85 2.01 -17.99 -7.54
N ASP A 86 2.72 -16.87 -7.52
CA ASP A 86 3.79 -16.60 -6.58
C ASP A 86 3.20 -16.15 -5.24
N CYS A 87 3.38 -16.96 -4.19
CA CYS A 87 2.99 -16.57 -2.84
C CYS A 87 4.04 -15.62 -2.28
N VAL A 88 3.64 -14.37 -2.03
CA VAL A 88 4.49 -13.41 -1.33
C VAL A 88 4.21 -13.50 0.16
N SER A 89 5.05 -14.24 0.88
CA SER A 89 5.07 -14.26 2.34
C SER A 89 5.72 -12.97 2.85
N ILE A 90 4.94 -12.13 3.52
CA ILE A 90 5.37 -10.90 4.21
C ILE A 90 4.94 -11.02 5.66
#